data_AF-A0A2I0NE87-F1
#
_entry.id   AF-A0A2I0NE87-F1
#
_cell.length_a   1.000
_cell.length_b   1.000
_cell.length_c   1.000
_cell.angle_alpha   90.00
_cell.angle_beta   90.00
_cell.angle_gamma   90.00
#
_symmetry.space_group_name_H-M   'P 1'
#
loop_
_entity.id
_entity.type
_entity.pdbx_description
1 polymer ?
#
loop_
_entity_poly.entity_id
_entity_poly.type
_entity_poly.pdbx_seq_one_letter_code
_entity_poly.pdbx_strand_id
1 'polypeptide(L)'
;MEVLMRRFYPYVYRILSRFSRKEADVEELMQDIWVKVFDNIKKLKEIEKFKSWLGRIAYHTGITYLRKASKEKALSDIPEPSVDVWDQVFSRDLYRLIWQELKTLKEKYQMPVILLFFEKMSYQEIALVMDTKLNTVKSLIKRGKELLKERLKAKGVEEWNI
;
A
#
# COMPACT_ATOMS: atom_id res chain seq x y z
N MET A 1 -22.37 -12.22 2.62
CA MET A 1 -20.89 -12.19 2.61
C MET A 1 -20.34 -12.02 1.20
N GLU A 2 -20.79 -12.81 0.24
CA GLU A 2 -20.35 -12.76 -1.17
C GLU A 2 -20.47 -11.36 -1.81
N VAL A 3 -21.54 -10.61 -1.53
CA VAL A 3 -21.70 -9.22 -2.04
C VAL A 3 -20.60 -8.29 -1.54
N LEU A 4 -20.22 -8.38 -0.25
CA LEU A 4 -19.12 -7.58 0.30
C LEU A 4 -17.79 -8.01 -0.32
N MET A 5 -17.59 -9.33 -0.50
CA MET A 5 -16.41 -9.88 -1.15
C MET A 5 -16.25 -9.30 -2.55
N ARG A 6 -17.24 -9.46 -3.42
CA ARG A 6 -17.22 -8.93 -4.79
C ARG A 6 -17.00 -7.42 -4.83
N ARG A 7 -17.67 -6.66 -3.95
CA ARG A 7 -17.58 -5.20 -3.92
C ARG A 7 -16.19 -4.69 -3.54
N PHE A 8 -15.52 -5.34 -2.58
CA PHE A 8 -14.25 -4.88 -2.05
C PHE A 8 -13.03 -5.67 -2.55
N TYR A 9 -13.23 -6.74 -3.32
CA TYR A 9 -12.17 -7.53 -3.92
C TYR A 9 -11.14 -6.65 -4.66
N PRO A 10 -11.52 -5.72 -5.55
CA PRO A 10 -10.53 -4.91 -6.27
C PRO A 10 -9.70 -4.01 -5.34
N TYR A 11 -10.31 -3.54 -4.24
CA TYR A 11 -9.63 -2.71 -3.25
C TYR A 11 -8.60 -3.53 -2.46
N VAL A 12 -8.99 -4.71 -1.97
CA VAL A 12 -8.09 -5.60 -1.21
C VAL A 12 -6.99 -6.14 -2.10
N TYR A 13 -7.33 -6.54 -3.34
CA TYR A 13 -6.38 -7.05 -4.32
C TYR A 13 -5.29 -6.03 -4.63
N ARG A 14 -5.65 -4.75 -4.85
CA ARG A 14 -4.67 -3.67 -5.07
C ARG A 14 -3.73 -3.44 -3.89
N ILE A 15 -4.21 -3.60 -2.66
CA ILE A 15 -3.36 -3.51 -1.47
C ILE A 15 -2.42 -4.73 -1.41
N LEU A 16 -2.95 -5.93 -1.59
CA LEU A 16 -2.18 -7.18 -1.51
C LEU A 16 -1.14 -7.31 -2.62
N SER A 17 -1.45 -6.82 -3.81
CA SER A 17 -0.51 -6.75 -4.93
C SER A 17 0.64 -5.76 -4.68
N ARG A 18 0.67 -5.05 -3.53
CA ARG A 18 1.87 -4.33 -3.06
C ARG A 18 2.84 -5.23 -2.29
N PHE A 19 2.45 -6.44 -1.93
CA PHE A 19 3.25 -7.34 -1.10
C PHE A 19 3.70 -8.62 -1.83
N SER A 20 3.01 -9.08 -2.88
CA SER A 20 3.46 -10.20 -3.73
C SER A 20 3.11 -10.01 -5.21
N ARG A 21 4.02 -10.48 -6.08
CA ARG A 21 3.82 -10.53 -7.55
C ARG A 21 3.09 -11.78 -8.01
N LYS A 22 3.11 -12.85 -7.21
CA LYS A 22 2.51 -14.12 -7.59
C LYS A 22 1.02 -14.03 -7.30
N GLU A 23 0.21 -14.19 -8.34
CA GLU A 23 -1.24 -14.20 -8.23
C GLU A 23 -1.72 -15.26 -7.24
N ALA A 24 -1.09 -16.44 -7.23
CA ALA A 24 -1.38 -17.51 -6.27
C ALA A 24 -1.23 -17.05 -4.80
N ASP A 25 -0.17 -16.30 -4.48
CA ASP A 25 0.04 -15.78 -3.12
C ASP A 25 -1.00 -14.71 -2.78
N VAL A 26 -1.36 -13.85 -3.75
CA VAL A 26 -2.39 -12.82 -3.55
C VAL A 26 -3.76 -13.46 -3.30
N GLU A 27 -4.10 -14.51 -4.04
CA GLU A 27 -5.35 -15.27 -3.84
C GLU A 27 -5.38 -15.98 -2.49
N GLU A 28 -4.27 -16.59 -2.06
CA GLU A 28 -4.16 -17.20 -0.72
C GLU A 28 -4.37 -16.16 0.39
N LEU A 29 -3.70 -15.01 0.28
CA LEU A 29 -3.86 -13.90 1.23
C LEU A 29 -5.27 -13.32 1.20
N MET A 30 -5.91 -13.26 0.03
CA MET A 30 -7.30 -12.81 -0.12
C MET A 30 -8.24 -13.72 0.67
N GLN A 31 -8.08 -15.04 0.55
CA GLN A 31 -8.89 -16.00 1.31
C GLN A 31 -8.70 -15.82 2.82
N ASP A 32 -7.45 -15.72 3.29
CA ASP A 32 -7.14 -15.47 4.71
C ASP A 32 -7.77 -14.18 5.24
N ILE A 33 -7.75 -13.10 4.44
CA ILE A 33 -8.44 -11.85 4.78
C ILE A 33 -9.94 -12.07 4.96
N TRP A 34 -10.60 -12.79 4.04
CA TRP A 34 -12.05 -13.00 4.14
C TRP A 34 -12.45 -13.90 5.31
N VAL A 35 -11.61 -14.86 5.69
CA VAL A 35 -11.76 -15.62 6.94
C VAL A 35 -11.67 -14.68 8.14
N LYS A 36 -10.61 -13.86 8.24
CA LYS A 36 -10.45 -12.86 9.31
C LYS A 36 -11.60 -11.87 9.38
N VAL A 37 -12.10 -11.44 8.22
CA VAL A 37 -13.27 -10.55 8.12
C VAL A 37 -14.49 -11.25 8.70
N PHE A 38 -14.80 -12.48 8.28
CA PHE A 38 -15.94 -13.23 8.78
C PHE A 38 -15.90 -13.39 10.30
N ASP A 39 -14.74 -13.73 10.85
CA ASP A 39 -14.55 -13.95 12.29
C ASP A 39 -14.68 -12.66 13.11
N ASN A 40 -14.34 -11.51 12.53
CA ASN A 40 -14.23 -10.25 13.26
C ASN A 40 -15.28 -9.20 12.85
N ILE A 41 -16.11 -9.43 11.84
CA ILE A 41 -17.07 -8.43 11.33
C ILE A 41 -18.06 -7.99 12.41
N LYS A 42 -18.42 -8.88 13.35
CA LYS A 42 -19.29 -8.57 14.49
C LYS A 42 -18.69 -7.54 15.46
N LYS A 43 -17.37 -7.35 15.42
CA LYS A 43 -16.66 -6.34 16.24
C LYS A 43 -16.69 -4.95 15.61
N LEU A 44 -17.05 -4.85 14.33
CA LEU A 44 -17.18 -3.57 13.64
C LEU A 44 -18.48 -2.89 14.06
N LYS A 45 -18.37 -1.84 14.89
CA LYS A 45 -19.52 -1.07 15.40
C LYS A 45 -20.02 -0.01 14.43
N GLU A 46 -19.14 0.47 13.56
CA GLU A 46 -19.37 1.60 12.64
C GLU A 46 -19.19 1.10 11.21
N ILE A 47 -20.31 0.84 10.52
CA ILE A 47 -20.33 0.20 9.19
C ILE A 47 -19.65 1.08 8.15
N GLU A 48 -19.74 2.40 8.28
CA GLU A 48 -19.07 3.38 7.45
C GLU A 48 -17.54 3.26 7.49
N LYS A 49 -16.98 2.68 8.56
CA LYS A 49 -15.54 2.42 8.70
C LYS A 49 -15.10 1.09 8.09
N PHE A 50 -16.01 0.30 7.50
CA PHE A 50 -15.71 -1.03 6.96
C PHE A 50 -14.54 -1.01 5.98
N LYS A 51 -14.50 -0.03 5.04
CA LYS A 51 -13.42 0.07 4.05
C LYS A 51 -12.05 0.22 4.72
N SER A 52 -11.90 1.14 5.66
CA SER A 52 -10.63 1.39 6.36
C SER A 52 -10.25 0.23 7.28
N TRP A 53 -11.24 -0.39 7.94
CA TRP A 53 -11.04 -1.58 8.75
C TRP A 53 -10.57 -2.78 7.92
N LEU A 54 -11.20 -3.02 6.77
CA LEU A 54 -10.78 -4.04 5.82
C LEU A 54 -9.37 -3.75 5.26
N GLY A 55 -9.09 -2.49 4.92
CA GLY A 55 -7.78 -2.04 4.48
C GLY A 55 -6.70 -2.32 5.52
N ARG A 56 -6.99 -2.14 6.82
CA ARG A 56 -6.10 -2.53 7.92
C ARG A 56 -5.82 -4.03 7.91
N ILE A 57 -6.86 -4.87 7.85
CA ILE A 57 -6.67 -6.33 7.81
C ILE A 57 -5.80 -6.72 6.61
N ALA A 58 -6.04 -6.12 5.44
CA ALA A 58 -5.25 -6.36 4.24
C ALA A 58 -3.78 -5.94 4.40
N TYR A 59 -3.54 -4.73 4.92
CA TYR A 59 -2.19 -4.21 5.17
C TYR A 59 -1.42 -5.09 6.15
N HIS A 60 -2.01 -5.44 7.30
CA HIS A 60 -1.34 -6.26 8.31
C HIS A 60 -1.09 -7.69 7.82
N THR A 61 -1.99 -8.25 7.01
CA THR A 61 -1.82 -9.57 6.41
C THR A 61 -0.69 -9.54 5.38
N GLY A 62 -0.69 -8.55 4.48
CA GLY A 62 0.36 -8.36 3.47
C GLY A 62 1.74 -8.07 4.06
N ILE A 63 1.86 -7.19 5.05
CA ILE A 63 3.16 -6.89 5.68
C ILE A 63 3.70 -8.09 6.48
N THR A 64 2.81 -8.89 7.08
CA THR A 64 3.19 -10.13 7.78
C THR A 64 3.74 -11.15 6.79
N TYR A 65 3.04 -11.33 5.67
CA TYR A 65 3.50 -12.17 4.57
C TYR A 65 4.87 -11.69 4.05
N LEU A 66 5.02 -10.40 3.75
CA LEU A 66 6.26 -9.84 3.23
C LEU A 66 7.43 -10.03 4.21
N ARG A 67 7.21 -9.83 5.52
CA ARG A 67 8.24 -10.06 6.54
C ARG A 67 8.65 -11.53 6.64
N LYS A 68 7.72 -12.46 6.44
CA LYS A 68 7.99 -13.90 6.46
C LYS A 68 8.79 -14.31 5.21
N ALA A 69 8.36 -13.85 4.03
CA ALA A 69 9.09 -14.03 2.78
C ALA A 69 10.48 -13.35 2.80
N SER A 70 10.59 -12.20 3.47
CA SER A 70 11.84 -11.44 3.63
C SER A 70 12.91 -12.17 4.44
N LYS A 71 12.50 -12.89 5.50
CA LYS A 71 13.40 -13.76 6.25
C LYS A 71 13.97 -14.90 5.40
N GLU A 72 13.34 -15.20 4.27
CA GLU A 72 13.77 -16.21 3.30
C GLU A 72 14.45 -15.59 2.06
N LYS A 73 14.33 -14.27 1.79
CA LYS A 73 14.99 -13.51 0.70
C LYS A 73 14.94 -11.98 0.91
N ALA A 74 16.03 -11.26 0.66
CA ALA A 74 16.13 -9.79 0.83
C ALA A 74 14.98 -8.99 0.16
N LEU A 75 14.51 -7.92 0.83
CA LEU A 75 13.29 -7.10 0.64
C LEU A 75 13.06 -6.37 -0.71
N SER A 76 13.51 -6.89 -1.84
CA SER A 76 13.36 -6.24 -3.17
C SER A 76 11.98 -6.41 -3.82
N ASP A 77 11.07 -7.21 -3.25
CA ASP A 77 9.93 -7.81 -3.97
C ASP A 77 8.59 -7.06 -3.95
N ILE A 78 8.54 -5.82 -3.46
CA ILE A 78 7.31 -5.00 -3.55
C ILE A 78 6.91 -4.85 -5.04
N PRO A 79 5.73 -5.25 -5.51
CA PRO A 79 5.42 -5.21 -6.94
C PRO A 79 5.21 -3.80 -7.46
N GLU A 80 5.73 -3.53 -8.66
CA GLU A 80 5.50 -2.25 -9.34
C GLU A 80 4.01 -2.04 -9.62
N PRO A 81 3.47 -0.84 -9.38
CA PRO A 81 2.10 -0.51 -9.74
C PRO A 81 1.82 -0.81 -11.20
N SER A 82 0.72 -1.51 -11.47
CA SER A 82 0.11 -1.51 -12.79
C SER A 82 -0.25 -0.06 -13.14
N VAL A 83 0.25 0.43 -14.27
CA VAL A 83 0.07 1.82 -14.73
C VAL A 83 -1.36 2.07 -15.23
N ASP A 84 -2.18 1.02 -15.35
CA ASP A 84 -3.37 1.00 -16.21
C ASP A 84 -4.60 1.80 -15.72
N VAL A 85 -4.53 2.64 -14.69
CA VAL A 85 -5.74 3.38 -14.23
C VAL A 85 -5.51 4.84 -13.79
N TRP A 86 -4.33 5.46 -13.96
CA TRP A 86 -4.14 6.85 -13.50
C TRP A 86 -3.37 7.79 -14.45
N ASP A 87 -4.16 8.62 -15.14
CA ASP A 87 -3.99 10.04 -15.49
C ASP A 87 -2.63 10.60 -15.97
N GLN A 88 -2.64 10.99 -17.25
CA GLN A 88 -2.23 12.21 -17.98
C GLN A 88 -1.22 13.24 -17.40
N VAL A 89 -0.77 13.15 -16.15
CA VAL A 89 0.14 14.14 -15.52
C VAL A 89 1.59 13.68 -15.48
N PHE A 90 1.85 12.37 -15.46
CA PHE A 90 3.21 11.82 -15.46
C PHE A 90 3.40 10.76 -16.54
N SER A 91 4.57 10.76 -17.18
CA SER A 91 4.93 9.71 -18.13
C SER A 91 5.03 8.37 -17.40
N ARG A 92 4.74 7.28 -18.12
CA ARG A 92 4.93 5.91 -17.63
C ARG A 92 6.31 5.71 -17.03
N ASP A 93 7.34 6.28 -17.65
CA ASP A 93 8.74 6.15 -17.22
C ASP A 93 9.02 6.89 -15.90
N LEU A 94 8.40 8.06 -15.68
CA LEU A 94 8.52 8.76 -14.41
C LEU A 94 7.85 7.99 -13.27
N TYR A 95 6.70 7.37 -13.52
CA TYR A 95 6.07 6.47 -12.54
C TYR A 95 6.97 5.28 -12.18
N ARG A 96 7.60 4.65 -13.17
CA ARG A 96 8.56 3.55 -12.95
C ARG A 96 9.75 4.02 -12.11
N LEU A 97 10.31 5.19 -12.46
CA LEU A 97 11.44 5.75 -11.75
C LEU A 97 11.11 6.08 -10.29
N ILE A 98 9.96 6.74 -10.04
CA ILE A 98 9.44 7.01 -8.70
C ILE A 98 9.33 5.72 -7.90
N TRP A 99 8.77 4.68 -8.51
CA TRP A 99 8.62 3.39 -7.87
C TRP A 99 9.96 2.74 -7.50
N GLN A 100 10.90 2.73 -8.44
CA GLN A 100 12.23 2.17 -8.23
C GLN A 100 12.98 2.90 -7.11
N GLU A 101 12.97 4.23 -7.11
CA GLU A 101 13.63 5.01 -6.07
C GLU A 101 12.94 4.85 -4.71
N LEU A 102 11.62 4.80 -4.68
CA LEU A 102 10.86 4.59 -3.45
C LEU A 102 11.24 3.26 -2.77
N LYS A 103 11.43 2.18 -3.53
CA LYS A 103 11.84 0.87 -2.98
C LYS A 103 13.20 0.89 -2.29
N THR A 104 14.06 1.85 -2.63
CA THR A 104 15.38 1.98 -2.00
C THR A 104 15.33 2.73 -0.66
N LEU A 105 14.18 3.32 -0.31
CA LEU A 105 13.98 3.98 0.99
C LEU A 105 13.90 2.95 2.11
N LYS A 106 14.04 3.39 3.37
CA LYS A 106 13.76 2.51 4.52
C LYS A 106 12.28 2.13 4.54
N GLU A 107 11.96 0.87 4.86
CA GLU A 107 10.60 0.30 4.84
C GLU A 107 9.52 1.19 5.45
N LYS A 108 9.81 1.81 6.60
CA LYS A 108 8.86 2.67 7.33
C LYS A 108 8.38 3.89 6.53
N TYR A 109 9.12 4.31 5.50
CA TYR A 109 8.76 5.42 4.63
C TYR A 109 8.07 4.95 3.34
N GLN A 110 8.32 3.73 2.90
CA GLN A 110 7.81 3.21 1.63
C GLN A 110 6.29 3.13 1.66
N MET A 111 5.71 2.36 2.60
CA MET A 111 4.28 2.08 2.61
C MET A 111 3.37 3.31 2.79
N PRO A 112 3.62 4.25 3.73
CA PRO A 112 2.82 5.47 3.82
C PRO A 112 2.80 6.27 2.52
N VAL A 113 3.94 6.34 1.84
CA VAL A 113 4.07 7.04 0.56
C VAL A 113 3.36 6.26 -0.55
N ILE A 114 3.46 4.92 -0.57
CA ILE A 114 2.73 4.10 -1.54
C ILE A 114 1.21 4.33 -1.43
N LEU A 115 0.69 4.21 -0.22
CA LEU A 115 -0.74 4.34 0.07
C LEU A 115 -1.26 5.73 -0.29
N LEU A 116 -0.46 6.78 -0.04
CA LEU A 116 -0.83 8.13 -0.43
C LEU A 116 -0.86 8.30 -1.96
N PHE A 117 0.22 7.93 -2.63
CA PHE A 117 0.42 8.31 -4.03
C PHE A 117 -0.26 7.39 -5.03
N PHE A 118 -0.19 6.09 -4.79
CA PHE A 118 -0.67 5.07 -5.71
C PHE A 118 -2.07 4.58 -5.33
N GLU A 119 -2.40 4.53 -4.04
CA GLU A 119 -3.75 4.14 -3.58
C GLU A 119 -4.67 5.34 -3.30
N LYS A 120 -4.17 6.58 -3.49
CA LYS A 120 -4.90 7.85 -3.31
C LYS A 120 -5.59 7.97 -1.95
N MET A 121 -5.00 7.37 -0.91
CA MET A 121 -5.57 7.42 0.44
C MET A 121 -5.24 8.76 1.13
N SER A 122 -6.22 9.29 1.86
CA SER A 122 -6.00 10.41 2.78
C SER A 122 -5.10 10.02 3.95
N TYR A 123 -4.49 10.99 4.62
CA TYR A 123 -3.61 10.72 5.77
C TYR A 123 -4.37 10.03 6.92
N GLN A 124 -5.65 10.35 7.07
CA GLN A 124 -6.55 9.73 8.03
C GLN A 124 -6.80 8.25 7.67
N GLU A 125 -7.10 7.95 6.40
CA GLU A 125 -7.25 6.56 5.94
C GLU A 125 -5.95 5.77 6.15
N ILE A 126 -4.80 6.35 5.81
CA ILE A 126 -3.49 5.71 6.01
C ILE A 126 -3.23 5.44 7.49
N ALA A 127 -3.53 6.38 8.38
CA ALA A 127 -3.37 6.20 9.83
C ALA A 127 -4.24 5.06 10.35
N LEU A 128 -5.47 4.94 9.84
CA LEU A 128 -6.37 3.84 10.17
C LEU A 128 -5.83 2.50 9.63
N VAL A 129 -5.41 2.45 8.37
CA VAL A 129 -4.91 1.22 7.70
C VAL A 129 -3.62 0.72 8.34
N MET A 130 -2.69 1.61 8.65
CA MET A 130 -1.39 1.28 9.26
C MET A 130 -1.46 1.11 10.78
N ASP A 131 -2.64 1.32 11.38
CA ASP A 131 -2.86 1.31 12.82
C ASP A 131 -1.86 2.18 13.61
N THR A 132 -1.74 3.44 13.20
CA THR A 132 -0.80 4.40 13.81
C THR A 132 -1.41 5.80 13.94
N LYS A 133 -0.76 6.70 14.68
CA LYS A 133 -1.27 8.06 14.90
C LYS A 133 -1.15 8.89 13.62
N LEU A 134 -2.13 9.77 13.37
CA LEU A 134 -2.14 10.69 12.23
C LEU A 134 -0.85 11.52 12.14
N ASN A 135 -0.32 11.99 13.28
CA ASN A 135 0.93 12.74 13.31
C ASN A 135 2.13 11.88 12.89
N THR A 136 2.14 10.60 13.26
CA THR A 136 3.17 9.66 12.80
C THR A 136 3.11 9.47 11.29
N VAL A 137 1.91 9.31 10.72
CA VAL A 137 1.73 9.24 9.25
C VAL A 137 2.24 10.51 8.57
N LYS A 138 1.84 11.70 9.07
CA LYS A 138 2.32 12.99 8.54
C LYS A 138 3.84 13.07 8.52
N SER A 139 4.49 12.71 9.63
CA SER A 139 5.95 12.75 9.74
C SER A 139 6.64 11.72 8.84
N LEU A 140 6.10 10.50 8.73
CA LEU A 140 6.64 9.46 7.85
C LEU A 140 6.52 9.85 6.37
N ILE A 141 5.35 10.35 5.95
CA ILE A 141 5.10 10.79 4.59
C ILE A 141 5.99 11.99 4.26
N LYS A 142 6.05 13.00 5.13
CA LYS A 142 6.93 14.17 4.92
C LYS A 142 8.37 13.72 4.69
N ARG A 143 8.90 12.88 5.59
CA ARG A 143 10.28 12.41 5.46
C ARG A 143 10.49 11.52 4.24
N GLY A 144 9.53 10.66 3.91
CA GLY A 144 9.57 9.82 2.71
C GLY A 144 9.59 10.65 1.43
N LYS A 145 8.75 11.69 1.34
CA LYS A 145 8.71 12.64 0.21
C LYS A 145 10.03 13.39 0.05
N GLU A 146 10.63 13.87 1.14
CA GLU A 146 11.94 14.54 1.13
C GLU A 146 13.03 13.63 0.56
N LEU A 147 13.15 12.41 1.09
CA LEU A 147 14.15 11.44 0.64
C LEU A 147 13.95 11.04 -0.83
N LEU A 148 12.70 10.88 -1.26
CA LEU A 148 12.37 10.54 -2.63
C LEU A 148 12.70 11.69 -3.58
N LYS A 149 12.44 12.94 -3.18
CA LYS A 149 12.80 14.14 -3.94
C LYS A 149 14.31 14.26 -4.13
N GLU A 150 15.10 14.03 -3.08
CA GLU A 150 16.57 14.03 -3.16
C GLU A 150 17.08 13.00 -4.17
N ARG A 151 16.52 11.79 -4.15
CA ARG A 151 16.88 10.71 -5.08
C ARG A 151 16.48 11.00 -6.53
N LEU A 152 15.26 11.49 -6.74
CA LEU A 152 14.76 11.83 -8.08
C LEU A 152 15.56 12.98 -8.69
N LYS A 153 15.96 13.98 -7.88
CA LYS A 153 16.85 15.05 -8.31
C LYS A 153 18.20 14.51 -8.78
N ALA A 154 18.78 13.54 -8.06
CA ALA A 154 20.02 12.88 -8.48
C ALA A 154 19.88 12.07 -9.80
N LYS A 155 18.64 11.79 -10.24
CA LYS A 155 18.30 11.13 -11.50
C LYS A 155 17.88 12.11 -12.60
N GLY A 156 18.02 13.42 -12.37
CA GLY A 156 17.69 14.46 -13.36
C GLY A 156 16.22 14.87 -13.40
N VAL A 157 15.41 14.49 -12.41
CA VAL A 157 14.02 14.95 -12.28
C VAL A 157 13.99 16.20 -11.41
N GLU A 158 13.90 17.38 -12.03
CA GLU A 158 13.98 18.66 -11.31
C GLU A 158 12.63 19.16 -10.78
N GLU A 159 11.54 18.84 -11.48
CA GLU A 159 10.18 19.27 -11.12
C GLU A 159 9.30 18.06 -10.78
N TRP A 160 9.29 17.70 -9.50
CA TRP A 160 8.26 16.80 -8.98
C TRP A 160 7.49 17.50 -7.85
N ASN A 161 6.29 17.97 -8.19
CA ASN A 161 5.37 18.56 -7.23
C ASN A 161 4.60 17.45 -6.51
N ILE A 162 4.79 17.40 -5.20
CA ILE A 162 4.09 16.50 -4.29
C ILE A 162 3.44 17.30 -3.16
#